data_AF-A0A965YJG9-F1
#
_entry.id   AF-A0A965YJG9-F1
#
_cell.length_a   1.000
_cell.length_b   1.000
_cell.length_c   1.000
_cell.angle_alpha   90.00
_cell.angle_beta   90.00
_cell.angle_gamma   90.00
#
_symmetry.space_group_name_H-M   'P 1'
#
loop_
_entity.id
_entity.type
_entity.pdbx_description
1 polymer ?
#
loop_
_entity_poly.entity_id
_entity_poly.type
_entity_poly.pdbx_seq_one_letter_code
_entity_poly.pdbx_strand_id
1 'polypeptide(L)'
;MKKFLLSAAMLIAAIGMSATQAYYVAGNGGADATGKWCNGVNWDPSNAANAFVSGQIIFTDVPAGTWEFKVTNGTWNNAFGYGAVDIEASSKPLSDAGGNIQFTLTSTQDITISFDGTTIVVLGDFGSGDFDPQKDYSIMVRVYSTPGVDYPMQFIGNGVYEAKSVNLDAAFKIADTGYSPVNYGGDGSFVDPSVAYTLLKGAMGNLTLEAAGVYDVTVTIQTDWSAELSLTPATAVENVNAAAISTGNGTIFAEGEMQIFDLTGKNVTAQNGQLKGNYIVVVGGQSTKVNVQ
;
A
#
# COMPACT_ATOMS: atom_id res chain seq x y z
N MET A 1 -3.80 3.59 25.03
CA MET A 1 -2.95 2.49 24.54
C MET A 1 -3.86 1.37 24.04
N LYS A 2 -4.23 1.36 22.76
CA LYS A 2 -4.91 0.24 22.11
C LYS A 2 -3.91 -0.37 21.14
N LYS A 3 -3.33 -1.50 21.53
CA LYS A 3 -2.49 -2.32 20.64
C LYS A 3 -3.42 -2.89 19.57
N PHE A 4 -3.33 -2.40 18.35
CA PHE A 4 -3.89 -3.10 17.20
C PHE A 4 -2.93 -4.25 16.88
N LEU A 5 -3.32 -5.45 17.31
CA LEU A 5 -2.82 -6.69 16.74
C LEU A 5 -3.35 -6.74 15.30
N LEU A 6 -2.54 -6.33 14.34
CA LEU A 6 -2.80 -6.68 12.95
C LEU A 6 -2.44 -8.17 12.82
N SER A 7 -3.43 -9.04 13.04
CA SER A 7 -3.30 -10.44 12.69
C SER A 7 -3.27 -10.52 11.16
N ALA A 8 -2.08 -10.69 10.58
CA ALA A 8 -1.93 -11.09 9.19
C ALA A 8 -2.39 -12.55 9.05
N ALA A 9 -3.70 -12.77 9.03
CA ALA A 9 -4.28 -14.02 8.55
C ALA A 9 -4.37 -13.93 7.02
N MET A 10 -3.22 -14.02 6.35
CA MET A 10 -3.21 -14.33 4.91
C MET A 10 -3.59 -15.81 4.79
N LEU A 11 -4.83 -16.06 4.36
CA LEU A 11 -5.30 -17.40 4.01
C LEU A 11 -4.61 -17.81 2.69
N ILE A 12 -3.41 -18.36 2.80
CA ILE A 12 -2.77 -19.07 1.68
C ILE A 12 -3.48 -20.41 1.57
N ALA A 13 -4.16 -20.63 0.44
CA ALA A 13 -4.78 -21.91 0.13
C ALA A 13 -3.70 -23.01 0.19
N ALA A 14 -3.93 -24.04 1.01
CA ALA A 14 -3.08 -25.22 1.09
C ALA A 14 -3.16 -25.98 -0.24
N ILE A 15 -2.25 -25.69 -1.17
CA ILE A 15 -2.11 -26.42 -2.43
C ILE A 15 -1.13 -27.57 -2.18
N GLY A 16 -1.66 -28.79 -2.14
CA GLY A 16 -0.98 -29.95 -2.72
C GLY A 16 0.15 -30.65 -1.96
N MET A 17 0.36 -30.44 -0.65
CA MET A 17 1.29 -31.31 0.08
C MET A 17 0.74 -32.75 0.15
N SER A 18 1.37 -33.66 -0.60
CA SER A 18 1.19 -35.11 -0.45
C SER A 18 1.43 -35.50 1.00
N ALA A 19 0.42 -36.10 1.64
CA ALA A 19 0.32 -36.33 3.08
C ALA A 19 1.37 -37.29 3.71
N THR A 20 2.46 -37.63 3.00
CA THR A 20 3.43 -38.64 3.45
C THR A 20 4.83 -38.13 3.74
N GLN A 21 5.20 -36.91 3.33
CA GLN A 21 6.57 -36.41 3.53
C GLN A 21 6.59 -35.20 4.48
N ALA A 22 7.27 -35.37 5.61
CA ALA A 22 7.55 -34.29 6.54
C ALA A 22 8.74 -33.46 6.04
N TYR A 23 8.63 -32.14 6.19
CA TYR A 23 9.71 -31.20 5.92
C TYR A 23 10.06 -30.43 7.18
N TYR A 24 11.29 -29.93 7.24
CA TYR A 24 11.86 -29.26 8.41
C TYR A 24 12.69 -28.06 7.99
N VAL A 25 12.72 -27.03 8.84
CA VAL A 25 13.67 -25.92 8.71
C VAL A 25 14.95 -26.27 9.48
N ALA A 26 16.08 -26.26 8.78
CA ALA A 26 17.41 -26.44 9.35
C ALA A 26 18.24 -25.19 9.08
N GLY A 27 18.65 -24.50 10.13
CA GLY A 27 19.37 -23.24 10.02
C GLY A 27 20.34 -23.03 11.17
N ASN A 28 20.94 -21.85 11.24
CA ASN A 28 21.91 -21.48 12.28
C ASN A 28 21.27 -21.20 13.66
N GLY A 29 20.32 -22.04 14.09
CA GLY A 29 19.69 -21.94 15.39
C GLY A 29 20.69 -22.10 16.53
N GLY A 30 20.54 -21.29 17.58
CA GLY A 30 21.41 -21.33 18.76
C GLY A 30 22.68 -20.49 18.64
N ALA A 31 22.96 -19.88 17.48
CA ALA A 31 24.04 -18.89 17.33
C ALA A 31 23.86 -17.66 18.23
N ASP A 32 22.65 -17.41 18.71
CA ASP A 32 22.24 -16.24 19.48
C ASP A 32 21.96 -16.50 20.96
N ALA A 33 22.07 -17.76 21.40
CA ALA A 33 21.75 -18.22 22.74
C ALA A 33 20.30 -17.95 23.23
N THR A 34 19.40 -17.40 22.40
CA THR A 34 18.00 -17.14 22.80
C THR A 34 17.10 -18.35 22.52
N GLY A 35 17.48 -19.18 21.55
CA GLY A 35 16.70 -20.33 21.12
C GLY A 35 15.46 -19.98 20.31
N LYS A 36 15.29 -18.72 19.89
CA LYS A 36 14.11 -18.27 19.14
C LYS A 36 14.18 -18.57 17.65
N TRP A 37 15.38 -18.54 17.06
CA TRP A 37 15.60 -19.00 15.69
C TRP A 37 15.83 -20.52 15.64
N CYS A 38 15.12 -21.22 14.75
CA CYS A 38 15.23 -22.69 14.57
C CYS A 38 15.13 -23.47 15.90
N ASN A 39 14.36 -22.96 16.86
CA ASN A 39 14.23 -23.48 18.23
C ASN A 39 15.58 -23.70 18.95
N GLY A 40 16.59 -22.90 18.61
CA GLY A 40 17.93 -22.99 19.19
C GLY A 40 18.78 -24.14 18.68
N VAL A 41 18.32 -24.86 17.65
CA VAL A 41 19.01 -26.03 17.13
C VAL A 41 19.78 -25.68 15.86
N ASN A 42 21.08 -25.95 15.88
CA ASN A 42 22.00 -25.61 14.81
C ASN A 42 22.06 -26.72 13.73
N TRP A 43 21.61 -26.41 12.52
CA TRP A 43 21.74 -27.22 11.30
C TRP A 43 21.33 -28.70 11.44
N ASP A 44 20.29 -29.00 12.22
CA ASP A 44 19.68 -30.33 12.29
C ASP A 44 18.58 -30.48 11.23
N PRO A 45 18.75 -31.33 10.20
CA PRO A 45 17.77 -31.51 9.13
C PRO A 45 16.48 -32.19 9.60
N SER A 46 16.47 -32.80 10.78
CA SER A 46 15.39 -33.69 11.24
C SER A 46 14.72 -33.25 12.54
N ASN A 47 15.05 -32.06 13.04
CA ASN A 47 14.52 -31.60 14.32
C ASN A 47 13.00 -31.42 14.25
N ALA A 48 12.27 -32.24 15.01
CA ALA A 48 10.81 -32.24 15.06
C ALA A 48 10.21 -30.89 15.50
N ALA A 49 10.92 -30.08 16.28
CA ALA A 49 10.46 -28.74 16.66
C ALA A 49 10.42 -27.76 15.47
N ASN A 50 11.18 -28.03 14.42
CA ASN A 50 11.24 -27.23 13.20
C ASN A 50 10.43 -27.85 12.04
N ALA A 51 9.56 -28.83 12.33
CA ALA A 51 8.72 -29.46 11.33
C ALA A 51 7.62 -28.51 10.83
N PHE A 52 7.38 -28.53 9.51
CA PHE A 52 6.24 -27.83 8.93
C PHE A 52 4.93 -28.49 9.37
N VAL A 53 3.95 -27.67 9.75
CA VAL A 53 2.58 -28.09 10.03
C VAL A 53 1.67 -27.47 8.97
N SER A 54 0.99 -28.31 8.19
CA SER A 54 0.13 -27.86 7.09
C SER A 54 0.84 -26.94 6.08
N GLY A 55 2.13 -27.21 5.80
CA GLY A 55 2.92 -26.45 4.82
C GLY A 55 3.50 -25.14 5.31
N GLN A 56 3.43 -24.86 6.62
CA GLN A 56 4.01 -23.65 7.22
C GLN A 56 4.69 -23.94 8.57
N ILE A 57 5.64 -23.09 8.94
CA ILE A 57 6.15 -22.94 10.30
C ILE A 57 6.31 -21.46 10.63
N ILE A 58 6.08 -21.11 11.90
CA ILE A 58 6.26 -19.76 12.44
C ILE A 58 7.27 -19.82 13.57
N PHE A 59 8.33 -19.02 13.47
CA PHE A 59 9.28 -18.76 14.55
C PHE A 59 8.91 -17.44 15.21
N THR A 60 8.56 -17.47 16.49
CA THR A 60 8.11 -16.28 17.23
C THR A 60 9.25 -15.61 17.97
N ASP A 61 9.22 -14.28 18.06
CA ASP A 61 10.24 -13.45 18.74
C ASP A 61 11.69 -13.70 18.28
N VAL A 62 11.91 -13.94 16.98
CA VAL A 62 13.27 -14.06 16.43
C VAL A 62 14.00 -12.73 16.62
N PRO A 63 15.15 -12.70 17.32
CA PRO A 63 15.84 -11.46 17.63
C PRO A 63 16.49 -10.81 16.41
N ALA A 64 16.85 -9.53 16.54
CA ALA A 64 17.68 -8.83 15.56
C ALA A 64 18.99 -9.60 15.32
N GLY A 65 19.43 -9.68 14.07
CA GLY A 65 20.59 -10.47 13.66
C GLY A 65 20.48 -11.00 12.23
N THR A 66 21.53 -11.67 11.78
CA THR A 66 21.59 -12.32 10.46
C THR A 66 21.39 -13.82 10.62
N TRP A 67 20.45 -14.36 9.86
CA TRP A 67 19.97 -15.74 9.99
C TRP A 67 20.07 -16.47 8.67
N GLU A 68 20.36 -17.76 8.75
CA GLU A 68 20.48 -18.64 7.60
C GLU A 68 19.69 -19.92 7.81
N PHE A 69 19.10 -20.44 6.73
CA PHE A 69 18.46 -21.76 6.74
C PHE A 69 18.36 -22.42 5.37
N LYS A 70 17.97 -23.70 5.40
CA LYS A 70 17.42 -24.49 4.31
C LYS A 70 16.17 -25.23 4.79
N VAL A 71 15.35 -25.65 3.84
CA VAL A 71 14.27 -26.63 4.09
C VAL A 71 14.78 -28.01 3.70
N THR A 72 14.49 -29.04 4.50
CA THR A 72 14.91 -30.42 4.22
C THR A 72 13.78 -31.40 4.45
N ASN A 73 13.89 -32.62 3.93
CA ASN A 73 12.95 -33.70 4.20
C ASN A 73 13.35 -34.62 5.38
N GLY A 74 14.16 -34.12 6.32
CA GLY A 74 14.75 -34.91 7.40
C GLY A 74 16.19 -35.33 7.10
N THR A 75 16.70 -35.09 5.89
CA THR A 75 18.05 -35.44 5.47
C THR A 75 18.64 -34.37 4.56
N TRP A 76 19.98 -34.29 4.48
CA TRP A 76 20.67 -33.39 3.56
C TRP A 76 20.67 -33.85 2.09
N ASN A 77 20.25 -35.09 1.81
CA ASN A 77 20.17 -35.62 0.45
C ASN A 77 19.11 -34.90 -0.40
N ASN A 78 18.09 -34.33 0.25
CA ASN A 78 17.06 -33.53 -0.40
C ASN A 78 16.81 -32.27 0.43
N ALA A 79 17.56 -31.22 0.10
CA ALA A 79 17.51 -29.94 0.78
C ALA A 79 17.33 -28.80 -0.23
N PHE A 80 16.49 -27.84 0.14
CA PHE A 80 16.07 -26.70 -0.65
C PHE A 80 16.62 -25.43 -0.04
N GLY A 81 17.33 -24.66 -0.86
CA GLY A 81 18.03 -23.45 -0.46
C GLY A 81 17.50 -22.21 -1.19
N TYR A 82 18.36 -21.20 -1.36
CA TYR A 82 17.98 -19.94 -2.00
C TYR A 82 17.34 -20.10 -3.38
N GLY A 83 17.84 -21.03 -4.20
CA GLY A 83 17.30 -21.29 -5.53
C GLY A 83 15.86 -21.85 -5.58
N ALA A 84 15.29 -22.23 -4.42
CA ALA A 84 13.90 -22.67 -4.31
C ALA A 84 12.95 -21.57 -3.79
N VAL A 85 13.46 -20.36 -3.54
CA VAL A 85 12.67 -19.24 -3.02
C VAL A 85 11.85 -18.60 -4.15
N ASP A 86 10.56 -18.43 -3.93
CA ASP A 86 9.76 -17.48 -4.70
C ASP A 86 10.06 -16.07 -4.20
N ILE A 87 10.94 -15.37 -4.92
CA ILE A 87 11.42 -14.05 -4.55
C ILE A 87 10.33 -12.98 -4.66
N GLU A 88 9.31 -13.20 -5.48
CA GLU A 88 8.20 -12.26 -5.66
C GLU A 88 7.18 -12.39 -4.53
N ALA A 89 6.93 -13.61 -4.07
CA ALA A 89 6.04 -13.87 -2.94
C ALA A 89 6.70 -13.67 -1.56
N SER A 90 8.02 -13.61 -1.49
CA SER A 90 8.76 -13.46 -0.22
C SER A 90 9.04 -12.00 0.15
N SER A 91 9.13 -11.74 1.45
CA SER A 91 9.65 -10.49 2.01
C SER A 91 11.14 -10.35 1.69
N LYS A 92 11.61 -9.10 1.56
CA LYS A 92 12.98 -8.75 1.12
C LYS A 92 13.69 -7.88 2.17
N PRO A 93 15.04 -7.97 2.31
CA PRO A 93 15.95 -8.65 1.41
C PRO A 93 16.23 -10.10 1.85
N LEU A 94 16.32 -10.99 0.87
CA LEU A 94 16.85 -12.34 1.01
C LEU A 94 18.11 -12.45 0.14
N SER A 95 19.13 -13.13 0.64
CA SER A 95 20.39 -13.34 -0.09
C SER A 95 20.82 -14.80 -0.12
N ASP A 96 21.61 -15.13 -1.14
CA ASP A 96 22.22 -16.45 -1.30
C ASP A 96 23.57 -16.52 -0.56
N ALA A 97 23.60 -17.25 0.55
CA ALA A 97 24.81 -17.51 1.32
C ALA A 97 25.29 -18.96 1.08
N GLY A 98 25.92 -19.20 -0.08
CA GLY A 98 26.45 -20.54 -0.41
C GLY A 98 25.36 -21.60 -0.60
N GLY A 99 24.21 -21.19 -1.14
CA GLY A 99 22.99 -21.98 -1.30
C GLY A 99 22.05 -21.93 -0.11
N ASN A 100 22.40 -21.24 0.99
CA ASN A 100 21.50 -21.00 2.12
C ASN A 100 20.62 -19.78 1.85
N ILE A 101 19.40 -19.77 2.40
CA ILE A 101 18.58 -18.57 2.44
C ILE A 101 19.05 -17.73 3.62
N GLN A 102 19.55 -16.52 3.36
CA GLN A 102 19.98 -15.58 4.39
C GLN A 102 19.09 -14.35 4.44
N PHE A 103 18.71 -13.91 5.64
CA PHE A 103 18.01 -12.65 5.89
C PHE A 103 18.56 -11.96 7.14
N THR A 104 18.31 -10.66 7.28
CA THR A 104 18.73 -9.88 8.45
C THR A 104 17.53 -9.17 9.07
N LEU A 105 17.42 -9.24 10.39
CA LEU A 105 16.41 -8.54 11.17
C LEU A 105 17.05 -7.36 11.90
N THR A 106 16.42 -6.19 11.81
CA THR A 106 16.85 -4.99 12.56
C THR A 106 16.19 -4.88 13.93
N SER A 107 15.12 -5.63 14.16
CA SER A 107 14.40 -5.75 15.45
C SER A 107 13.81 -7.14 15.63
N THR A 108 13.46 -7.49 16.87
CA THR A 108 12.76 -8.73 17.20
C THR A 108 11.38 -8.82 16.55
N GLN A 109 11.07 -9.96 15.93
CA GLN A 109 9.78 -10.19 15.26
C GLN A 109 9.51 -11.67 14.95
N ASP A 110 8.31 -11.96 14.45
CA ASP A 110 7.93 -13.29 14.01
C ASP A 110 8.31 -13.52 12.55
N ILE A 111 8.84 -14.71 12.24
CA ILE A 111 9.21 -15.14 10.89
C ILE A 111 8.35 -16.32 10.48
N THR A 112 7.74 -16.21 9.31
CA THR A 112 6.92 -17.29 8.74
C THR A 112 7.62 -17.88 7.53
N ILE A 113 7.72 -19.20 7.48
CA ILE A 113 8.23 -19.93 6.32
C ILE A 113 7.15 -20.88 5.84
N SER A 114 6.84 -20.80 4.55
CA SER A 114 5.92 -21.72 3.87
C SER A 114 6.66 -22.53 2.81
N PHE A 115 6.25 -23.79 2.62
CA PHE A 115 6.84 -24.69 1.65
C PHE A 115 5.81 -25.66 1.08
N ASP A 116 5.71 -25.75 -0.24
CA ASP A 116 4.74 -26.61 -0.94
C ASP A 116 5.31 -27.97 -1.38
N GLY A 117 6.59 -28.24 -1.11
CA GLY A 117 7.34 -29.39 -1.64
C GLY A 117 8.37 -29.02 -2.70
N THR A 118 8.27 -27.81 -3.26
CA THR A 118 9.16 -27.29 -4.31
C THR A 118 9.58 -25.84 -4.08
N THR A 119 8.66 -25.00 -3.62
CA THR A 119 8.81 -23.54 -3.55
C THR A 119 8.78 -23.08 -2.10
N ILE A 120 9.73 -22.22 -1.72
CA ILE A 120 9.84 -21.61 -0.40
C ILE A 120 9.34 -20.16 -0.46
N VAL A 121 8.50 -19.79 0.50
CA VAL A 121 8.12 -18.39 0.74
C VAL A 121 8.55 -18.00 2.16
N VAL A 122 9.23 -16.87 2.30
CA VAL A 122 9.73 -16.35 3.58
C VAL A 122 9.09 -15.00 3.86
N LEU A 123 8.41 -14.86 4.99
CA LEU A 123 7.73 -13.62 5.38
C LEU A 123 8.27 -13.09 6.71
N GLY A 124 8.58 -11.80 6.71
CA GLY A 124 9.10 -11.03 7.85
C GLY A 124 9.46 -9.59 7.43
N ASP A 125 9.67 -8.70 8.39
CA ASP A 125 10.17 -7.33 8.15
C ASP A 125 11.71 -7.34 8.15
N PHE A 126 12.31 -7.71 7.02
CA PHE A 126 13.77 -7.83 6.91
C PHE A 126 14.49 -6.47 6.76
N GLY A 127 13.78 -5.36 7.00
CA GLY A 127 14.37 -4.03 7.07
C GLY A 127 15.20 -3.65 5.84
N SER A 128 14.83 -4.15 4.65
CA SER A 128 15.48 -3.71 3.43
C SER A 128 15.35 -2.20 3.37
N GLY A 129 16.41 -1.52 2.99
CA GLY A 129 16.27 -0.14 2.53
C GLY A 129 15.42 -0.02 1.26
N ASP A 130 14.66 -1.07 0.88
CA ASP A 130 13.77 -1.21 -0.26
C ASP A 130 12.34 -0.86 0.16
N PHE A 131 11.53 -0.49 -0.81
CA PHE A 131 10.15 -0.10 -0.56
C PHE A 131 9.30 -1.37 -0.44
N ASP A 132 8.48 -1.47 0.61
CA ASP A 132 7.48 -2.53 0.72
C ASP A 132 6.19 -2.07 0.01
N PRO A 133 5.87 -2.59 -1.19
CA PRO A 133 4.71 -2.16 -1.95
C PRO A 133 3.38 -2.58 -1.29
N GLN A 134 3.37 -3.40 -0.25
CA GLN A 134 2.16 -3.77 0.49
C GLN A 134 1.90 -2.87 1.70
N LYS A 135 2.88 -2.03 2.08
CA LYS A 135 2.79 -1.14 3.23
C LYS A 135 2.30 0.25 2.81
N ASP A 136 1.37 0.77 3.59
CA ASP A 136 0.95 2.17 3.51
C ASP A 136 1.95 3.06 4.26
N TYR A 137 2.63 3.95 3.53
CA TYR A 137 3.60 4.91 4.08
C TYR A 137 2.97 6.28 4.40
N SER A 138 1.65 6.42 4.29
CA SER A 138 0.91 7.68 4.55
C SER A 138 1.46 8.85 3.72
N ILE A 139 1.58 8.62 2.41
CA ILE A 139 2.12 9.57 1.43
C ILE A 139 1.13 10.69 1.15
N MET A 140 1.63 11.89 0.86
CA MET A 140 0.86 13.07 0.53
C MET A 140 1.49 13.86 -0.62
N VAL A 141 0.65 14.58 -1.36
CA VAL A 141 1.09 15.65 -2.26
C VAL A 141 1.21 16.93 -1.43
N ARG A 142 2.43 17.44 -1.30
CA ARG A 142 2.74 18.62 -0.47
C ARG A 142 2.92 19.83 -1.38
N VAL A 143 1.92 20.71 -1.41
CA VAL A 143 1.89 21.88 -2.29
C VAL A 143 2.39 23.11 -1.54
N TYR A 144 3.43 23.75 -2.06
CA TYR A 144 4.09 24.92 -1.47
C TYR A 144 3.39 26.23 -1.86
N SER A 145 2.06 26.26 -1.72
CA SER A 145 1.25 27.48 -1.81
C SER A 145 1.40 28.34 -0.55
N THR A 146 0.72 29.49 -0.50
CA THR A 146 0.63 30.32 0.71
C THR A 146 -0.85 30.49 1.12
N PRO A 147 -1.33 29.83 2.20
CA PRO A 147 -0.59 28.87 3.04
C PRO A 147 -0.28 27.56 2.30
N GLY A 148 0.72 26.82 2.77
CA GLY A 148 1.05 25.50 2.24
C GLY A 148 -0.08 24.51 2.53
N VAL A 149 -0.30 23.56 1.62
CA VAL A 149 -1.39 22.58 1.71
C VAL A 149 -0.84 21.18 1.46
N ASP A 150 -1.15 20.26 2.37
CA ASP A 150 -0.84 18.83 2.21
C ASP A 150 -2.13 18.09 1.82
N TYR A 151 -2.07 17.31 0.74
CA TYR A 151 -3.16 16.46 0.26
C TYR A 151 -2.80 14.99 0.52
N PRO A 152 -3.37 14.35 1.56
CA PRO A 152 -3.14 12.93 1.81
C PRO A 152 -3.56 12.08 0.61
N MET A 153 -2.73 11.11 0.25
CA MET A 153 -3.05 10.15 -0.78
C MET A 153 -3.62 8.88 -0.15
N GLN A 154 -4.62 8.28 -0.80
CA GLN A 154 -5.15 6.98 -0.46
C GLN A 154 -4.22 5.90 -1.00
N PHE A 155 -3.79 4.98 -0.15
CA PHE A 155 -3.10 3.77 -0.59
C PHE A 155 -4.08 2.79 -1.23
N ILE A 156 -3.82 2.41 -2.47
CA ILE A 156 -4.65 1.48 -3.25
C ILE A 156 -4.12 0.04 -3.18
N GLY A 157 -2.83 -0.13 -2.87
CA GLY A 157 -2.13 -1.42 -2.86
C GLY A 157 -1.00 -1.47 -3.88
N ASN A 158 -0.07 -2.41 -3.70
CA ASN A 158 1.06 -2.65 -4.61
C ASN A 158 1.85 -1.38 -4.98
N GLY A 159 2.11 -0.53 -3.99
CA GLY A 159 2.87 0.71 -4.15
C GLY A 159 2.14 1.86 -4.83
N VAL A 160 0.84 1.71 -5.10
CA VAL A 160 0.02 2.73 -5.76
C VAL A 160 -0.71 3.60 -4.74
N TYR A 161 -0.60 4.92 -4.93
CA TYR A 161 -1.24 5.95 -4.12
C TYR A 161 -2.02 6.92 -5.01
N GLU A 162 -3.20 7.35 -4.57
CA GLU A 162 -4.03 8.30 -5.31
C GLU A 162 -4.51 9.47 -4.46
N ALA A 163 -4.52 10.68 -5.03
CA ALA A 163 -5.25 11.82 -4.49
C ALA A 163 -6.11 12.44 -5.60
N LYS A 164 -7.36 12.79 -5.26
CA LYS A 164 -8.33 13.33 -6.21
C LYS A 164 -8.42 14.84 -6.12
N SER A 165 -8.58 15.51 -7.25
CA SER A 165 -8.83 16.96 -7.33
C SER A 165 -7.81 17.83 -6.54
N VAL A 166 -6.52 17.55 -6.72
CA VAL A 166 -5.42 18.31 -6.10
C VAL A 166 -5.14 19.57 -6.90
N ASN A 167 -5.16 20.74 -6.25
CA ASN A 167 -4.73 21.99 -6.88
C ASN A 167 -3.19 22.06 -6.92
N LEU A 168 -2.63 22.04 -8.13
CA LEU A 168 -1.19 22.10 -8.41
C LEU A 168 -0.80 23.41 -9.10
N ASP A 169 -1.34 24.53 -8.63
CA ASP A 169 -1.00 25.89 -9.12
C ASP A 169 0.34 26.42 -8.55
N ALA A 170 0.96 25.65 -7.66
CA ALA A 170 2.26 25.97 -7.06
C ALA A 170 3.19 24.74 -7.13
N ALA A 171 4.47 24.97 -6.84
CA ALA A 171 5.45 23.89 -6.75
C ALA A 171 5.07 22.89 -5.65
N PHE A 172 5.41 21.62 -5.82
CA PHE A 172 5.00 20.56 -4.91
C PHE A 172 6.03 19.42 -4.77
N LYS A 173 5.81 18.54 -3.81
CA LYS A 173 6.54 17.27 -3.62
C LYS A 173 5.60 16.12 -3.32
N ILE A 174 6.08 14.90 -3.52
CA ILE A 174 5.44 13.67 -3.01
C ILE A 174 6.26 13.18 -1.83
N ALA A 175 5.70 13.21 -0.64
CA ALA A 175 6.44 12.87 0.58
C ALA A 175 5.52 12.27 1.64
N ASP A 176 6.09 11.58 2.62
CA ASP A 176 5.40 11.37 3.90
C ASP A 176 5.52 12.61 4.80
N THR A 177 4.89 12.55 5.98
CA THR A 177 4.90 13.67 6.95
C THR A 177 6.31 14.10 7.35
N GLY A 178 7.25 13.16 7.45
CA GLY A 178 8.62 13.36 7.92
C GLY A 178 9.66 13.56 6.81
N TYR A 179 9.25 13.50 5.53
CA TYR A 179 10.16 13.41 4.38
C TYR A 179 11.12 12.21 4.47
N SER A 180 10.72 11.13 5.15
CA SER A 180 11.52 9.93 5.34
C SER A 180 10.64 8.77 5.82
N PRO A 181 10.60 7.63 5.09
CA PRO A 181 11.47 7.28 3.97
C PRO A 181 11.02 7.82 2.59
N VAL A 182 9.83 8.41 2.47
CA VAL A 182 9.27 8.92 1.21
C VAL A 182 9.55 10.41 1.09
N ASN A 183 10.35 10.79 0.09
CA ASN A 183 10.63 12.17 -0.27
C ASN A 183 11.05 12.23 -1.74
N TYR A 184 10.12 12.60 -2.61
CA TYR A 184 10.34 12.71 -4.05
C TYR A 184 10.13 14.15 -4.51
N GLY A 185 10.95 14.54 -5.48
CA GLY A 185 10.87 15.83 -6.14
C GLY A 185 11.26 15.74 -7.61
N GLY A 186 11.55 16.91 -8.19
CA GLY A 186 12.01 17.03 -9.56
C GLY A 186 13.48 17.41 -9.65
N ASP A 187 14.02 17.34 -10.86
CA ASP A 187 15.35 17.86 -11.24
C ASP A 187 15.38 19.39 -11.44
N GLY A 188 14.23 20.05 -11.31
CA GLY A 188 14.05 21.48 -11.54
C GLY A 188 13.53 21.82 -12.92
N SER A 189 13.32 20.85 -13.82
CA SER A 189 12.55 21.06 -15.04
C SER A 189 11.05 21.21 -14.71
N PHE A 190 10.31 21.79 -15.65
CA PHE A 190 8.86 21.69 -15.61
C PHE A 190 8.43 20.26 -15.97
N VAL A 191 7.30 19.84 -15.41
CA VAL A 191 6.64 18.56 -15.67
C VAL A 191 5.47 18.82 -16.62
N ASP A 192 5.48 18.18 -17.78
CA ASP A 192 4.33 18.11 -18.67
C ASP A 192 3.28 17.14 -18.08
N PRO A 193 2.09 17.62 -17.67
CA PRO A 193 1.09 16.78 -17.04
C PRO A 193 0.43 15.77 -17.99
N SER A 194 0.69 15.82 -19.31
CA SER A 194 0.15 14.88 -20.29
C SER A 194 0.96 13.59 -20.43
N VAL A 195 2.14 13.52 -19.80
CA VAL A 195 3.02 12.36 -19.81
C VAL A 195 3.39 11.95 -18.39
N ALA A 196 3.68 10.67 -18.19
CA ALA A 196 4.17 10.19 -16.92
C ALA A 196 5.57 10.76 -16.63
N TYR A 197 5.83 11.12 -15.38
CA TYR A 197 7.10 11.72 -14.95
C TYR A 197 7.81 10.81 -13.95
N THR A 198 9.09 10.53 -14.20
CA THR A 198 9.93 9.78 -13.25
C THR A 198 10.32 10.66 -12.07
N LEU A 199 9.83 10.31 -10.89
CA LEU A 199 10.12 11.01 -9.64
C LEU A 199 11.53 10.72 -9.15
N LEU A 200 12.20 11.74 -8.63
CA LEU A 200 13.57 11.63 -8.11
C LEU A 200 13.56 11.52 -6.59
N LYS A 201 13.97 10.35 -6.07
CA LYS A 201 14.07 10.09 -4.62
C LYS A 201 15.14 10.98 -3.98
N GLY A 202 14.81 11.60 -2.86
CA GLY A 202 15.69 12.47 -2.10
C GLY A 202 16.05 13.77 -2.80
N ALA A 203 15.39 14.12 -3.91
CA ALA A 203 15.68 15.33 -4.65
C ALA A 203 15.41 16.57 -3.78
N MET A 204 16.32 17.55 -3.83
CA MET A 204 16.13 18.83 -3.15
C MET A 204 15.11 19.70 -3.88
N GLY A 205 15.03 19.58 -5.22
CA GLY A 205 14.11 20.34 -6.07
C GLY A 205 12.64 19.95 -5.88
N ASN A 206 11.76 20.94 -5.99
CA ASN A 206 10.32 20.72 -6.05
C ASN A 206 9.89 20.44 -7.50
N LEU A 207 8.77 19.76 -7.68
CA LEU A 207 8.11 19.61 -8.97
C LEU A 207 7.36 20.90 -9.29
N THR A 208 7.34 21.29 -10.56
CA THR A 208 6.54 22.42 -11.06
C THR A 208 5.92 22.02 -12.39
N LEU A 209 4.62 22.27 -12.60
CA LEU A 209 3.94 21.87 -13.84
C LEU A 209 4.11 22.91 -14.95
N GLU A 210 4.22 22.45 -16.20
CA GLU A 210 4.11 23.31 -17.38
C GLU A 210 2.72 23.96 -17.49
N ALA A 211 1.69 23.21 -17.08
CA ALA A 211 0.31 23.67 -17.02
C ALA A 211 -0.26 23.46 -15.61
N ALA A 212 -0.30 24.54 -14.84
CA ALA A 212 -0.99 24.61 -13.54
C ALA A 212 -2.48 24.26 -13.67
N GLY A 213 -3.05 23.68 -12.61
CA GLY A 213 -4.47 23.31 -12.58
C GLY A 213 -4.82 22.29 -11.50
N VAL A 214 -6.02 21.74 -11.61
CA VAL A 214 -6.52 20.70 -10.69
C VAL A 214 -6.40 19.33 -11.34
N TYR A 215 -5.74 18.40 -10.65
CA TYR A 215 -5.44 17.06 -11.18
C TYR A 215 -5.82 15.97 -10.19
N ASP A 216 -6.25 14.83 -10.72
CA ASP A 216 -6.11 13.55 -10.04
C ASP A 216 -4.64 13.12 -10.15
N VAL A 217 -4.04 12.81 -9.01
CA VAL A 217 -2.64 12.48 -8.85
C VAL A 217 -2.52 11.01 -8.52
N THR A 218 -1.79 10.26 -9.34
CA THR A 218 -1.43 8.87 -9.07
C THR A 218 0.08 8.76 -8.97
N VAL A 219 0.56 8.10 -7.92
CA VAL A 219 1.98 7.78 -7.75
C VAL A 219 2.13 6.27 -7.60
N THR A 220 3.04 5.69 -8.37
CA THR A 220 3.43 4.28 -8.25
C THR A 220 4.87 4.21 -7.81
N ILE A 221 5.13 3.57 -6.67
CA ILE A 221 6.49 3.33 -6.15
C ILE A 221 6.79 1.83 -6.27
N GLN A 222 7.89 1.52 -6.94
CA GLN A 222 8.38 0.16 -7.12
C GLN A 222 9.24 -0.27 -5.93
N THR A 223 9.50 -1.57 -5.83
CA THR A 223 10.30 -2.19 -4.76
C THR A 223 11.70 -1.57 -4.64
N ASP A 224 12.30 -1.12 -5.74
CA ASP A 224 13.62 -0.47 -5.78
C ASP A 224 13.59 1.04 -5.45
N TRP A 225 12.44 1.57 -5.01
CA TRP A 225 12.14 3.00 -4.83
C TRP A 225 12.17 3.85 -6.10
N SER A 226 12.22 3.25 -7.29
CA SER A 226 11.85 4.01 -8.49
C SER A 226 10.37 4.37 -8.39
N ALA A 227 10.01 5.57 -8.85
CA ALA A 227 8.66 6.05 -8.72
C ALA A 227 8.23 6.85 -9.94
N GLU A 228 6.96 6.71 -10.29
CA GLU A 228 6.34 7.40 -11.41
C GLU A 228 5.15 8.22 -10.92
N LEU A 229 5.06 9.45 -11.41
CA LEU A 229 3.95 10.36 -11.23
C LEU A 229 3.11 10.39 -12.51
N SER A 230 1.81 10.14 -12.37
CA SER A 230 0.81 10.34 -13.42
C SER A 230 -0.20 11.37 -12.97
N LEU A 231 -0.56 12.28 -13.89
CA LEU A 231 -1.51 13.35 -13.66
C LEU A 231 -2.64 13.23 -14.67
N THR A 232 -3.88 13.25 -14.19
CA THR A 232 -5.05 13.34 -15.06
C THR A 232 -5.81 14.59 -14.69
N PRO A 233 -6.15 15.50 -15.63
CA PRO A 233 -6.97 16.66 -15.31
C PRO A 233 -8.23 16.23 -14.57
N ALA A 234 -8.48 16.82 -13.40
CA ALA A 234 -9.63 16.45 -12.60
C ALA A 234 -10.90 16.85 -13.36
N THR A 235 -11.65 15.87 -13.84
CA THR A 235 -12.98 16.13 -14.40
C THR A 235 -13.90 16.50 -13.25
N ALA A 236 -14.56 17.65 -13.35
CA ALA A 236 -15.49 18.12 -12.32
C ALA A 236 -16.55 17.05 -11.99
N VAL A 237 -16.45 16.51 -10.77
CA VAL A 237 -17.47 15.80 -9.97
C VAL A 237 -18.25 14.70 -10.70
N GLU A 238 -18.03 13.44 -10.27
CA GLU A 238 -18.98 12.36 -10.51
C GLU A 238 -20.40 12.85 -10.22
N ASN A 239 -21.30 12.76 -11.20
CA ASN A 239 -22.73 12.78 -10.92
C ASN A 239 -23.02 11.62 -9.97
N VAL A 240 -23.04 11.90 -8.67
CA VAL A 240 -23.56 10.95 -7.68
C VAL A 240 -25.04 10.83 -8.00
N ASN A 241 -25.44 9.64 -8.41
CA ASN A 241 -26.80 9.31 -8.81
C ASN A 241 -27.75 9.65 -7.65
N ALA A 242 -28.34 10.85 -7.67
CA ALA A 242 -29.25 11.28 -6.63
C ALA A 242 -30.50 10.39 -6.65
N ALA A 243 -30.93 9.97 -5.47
CA ALA A 243 -32.23 9.32 -5.26
C ALA A 243 -33.31 10.03 -6.10
N ALA A 244 -33.97 9.27 -6.99
CA ALA A 244 -34.95 9.71 -8.00
C ALA A 244 -35.43 11.17 -7.87
N ILE A 245 -34.60 12.13 -8.31
CA ILE A 245 -35.00 13.53 -8.35
C ILE A 245 -35.84 13.74 -9.60
N SER A 246 -37.03 14.31 -9.43
CA SER A 246 -37.88 14.73 -10.55
C SER A 246 -38.30 16.19 -10.38
N THR A 247 -38.67 16.84 -11.49
CA THR A 247 -39.08 18.24 -11.52
C THR A 247 -40.43 18.40 -12.20
N GLY A 248 -41.24 19.35 -11.73
CA GLY A 248 -42.46 19.74 -12.43
C GLY A 248 -43.09 21.00 -11.85
N ASN A 249 -43.57 21.91 -12.72
CA ASN A 249 -44.25 23.16 -12.35
C ASN A 249 -43.54 23.94 -11.24
N GLY A 250 -42.25 24.24 -11.43
CA GLY A 250 -41.46 24.98 -10.43
C GLY A 250 -41.13 24.22 -9.14
N THR A 251 -41.41 22.91 -9.09
CA THR A 251 -41.20 22.04 -7.92
C THR A 251 -40.13 20.99 -8.20
N ILE A 252 -39.27 20.72 -7.22
CA ILE A 252 -38.34 19.60 -7.17
C ILE A 252 -38.87 18.58 -6.16
N PHE A 253 -38.91 17.30 -6.58
CA PHE A 253 -39.28 16.16 -5.76
C PHE A 253 -38.07 15.26 -5.55
N ALA A 254 -37.87 14.81 -4.31
CA ALA A 254 -36.85 13.85 -3.92
C ALA A 254 -37.34 13.01 -2.74
N GLU A 255 -36.79 11.81 -2.59
CA GLU A 255 -37.02 10.99 -1.39
C GLU A 255 -36.09 11.43 -0.26
N GLY A 256 -36.65 11.86 0.86
CA GLY A 256 -35.91 12.28 2.04
C GLY A 256 -35.85 13.81 2.22
N GLU A 257 -35.07 14.25 3.22
CA GLU A 257 -34.92 15.66 3.54
C GLU A 257 -34.03 16.34 2.49
N MET A 258 -34.52 17.44 1.91
CA MET A 258 -33.93 18.12 0.77
C MET A 258 -33.60 19.58 1.09
N GLN A 259 -32.45 20.04 0.60
CA GLN A 259 -32.08 21.45 0.54
C GLN A 259 -31.83 21.87 -0.91
N ILE A 260 -32.29 23.07 -1.28
CA ILE A 260 -32.13 23.61 -2.64
C ILE A 260 -31.30 24.89 -2.55
N PHE A 261 -30.30 25.01 -3.40
CA PHE A 261 -29.42 26.17 -3.49
C PHE A 261 -29.46 26.73 -4.91
N ASP A 262 -29.47 28.06 -5.02
CA ASP A 262 -29.22 28.71 -6.31
C ASP A 262 -27.73 28.59 -6.69
N LEU A 263 -27.38 29.01 -7.92
CA LEU A 263 -25.99 28.92 -8.40
C LEU A 263 -25.00 29.84 -7.65
N THR A 264 -25.50 30.73 -6.77
CA THR A 264 -24.65 31.55 -5.89
C THR A 264 -24.42 30.89 -4.53
N GLY A 265 -25.02 29.71 -4.29
CA GLY A 265 -24.94 28.99 -3.02
C GLY A 265 -25.94 29.45 -1.96
N LYS A 266 -26.89 30.32 -2.32
CA LYS A 266 -27.94 30.75 -1.39
C LYS A 266 -28.98 29.63 -1.24
N ASN A 267 -29.30 29.28 0.01
CA ASN A 267 -30.39 28.35 0.28
C ASN A 267 -31.74 28.97 -0.12
N VAL A 268 -32.41 28.33 -1.07
CA VAL A 268 -33.70 28.71 -1.64
C VAL A 268 -34.74 27.60 -1.48
N THR A 269 -34.55 26.69 -0.52
CA THR A 269 -35.47 25.55 -0.27
C THR A 269 -36.92 26.00 -0.09
N ALA A 270 -37.14 27.14 0.59
CA ALA A 270 -38.48 27.72 0.78
C ALA A 270 -39.17 28.21 -0.50
N GLN A 271 -38.45 28.30 -1.63
CA GLN A 271 -38.98 28.69 -2.93
C GLN A 271 -39.44 27.48 -3.77
N ASN A 272 -39.33 26.26 -3.25
CA ASN A 272 -39.80 25.05 -3.94
C ASN A 272 -41.30 25.19 -4.26
N GLY A 273 -41.68 25.01 -5.53
CA GLY A 273 -43.01 25.33 -6.06
C GLY A 273 -43.08 26.61 -6.91
N GLN A 274 -42.02 27.42 -6.91
CA GLN A 274 -41.90 28.65 -7.70
C GLN A 274 -40.54 28.77 -8.43
N LEU A 275 -39.77 27.69 -8.47
CA LEU A 275 -38.41 27.68 -9.02
C LEU A 275 -38.44 27.79 -10.55
N LYS A 276 -37.43 28.44 -11.13
CA LYS A 276 -37.22 28.52 -12.58
C LYS A 276 -35.74 28.61 -12.90
N GLY A 277 -35.20 27.60 -13.57
CA GLY A 277 -33.79 27.55 -13.97
C GLY A 277 -32.97 26.46 -13.26
N ASN A 278 -31.67 26.70 -13.08
CA ASN A 278 -30.73 25.70 -12.58
C ASN A 278 -30.49 25.85 -11.08
N TYR A 279 -30.46 24.73 -10.36
CA TYR A 279 -30.25 24.67 -8.92
C TYR A 279 -29.31 23.53 -8.54
N ILE A 280 -28.72 23.63 -7.36
CA ILE A 280 -28.04 22.53 -6.69
C ILE A 280 -28.96 22.00 -5.61
N VAL A 281 -29.24 20.70 -5.64
CA VAL A 281 -30.14 20.03 -4.71
C VAL A 281 -29.33 19.07 -3.87
N VAL A 282 -29.49 19.14 -2.55
CA VAL A 282 -28.81 18.28 -1.58
C VAL A 282 -29.83 17.41 -0.88
N VAL A 283 -29.66 16.09 -0.93
CA VAL A 283 -30.53 15.09 -0.28
C VAL A 283 -29.64 14.09 0.44
N GLY A 284 -29.88 13.88 1.74
CA GLY A 284 -29.09 12.92 2.53
C GLY A 284 -27.57 13.20 2.52
N GLY A 285 -27.16 14.46 2.37
CA GLY A 285 -25.75 14.88 2.28
C GLY A 285 -25.12 14.74 0.89
N GLN A 286 -25.85 14.26 -0.12
CA GLN A 286 -25.39 14.17 -1.51
C GLN A 286 -25.95 15.31 -2.34
N SER A 287 -25.19 15.84 -3.30
CA SER A 287 -25.59 16.98 -4.12
C SER A 287 -25.76 16.62 -5.60
N THR A 288 -26.74 17.21 -6.27
CA THR A 288 -27.01 17.05 -7.71
C THR A 288 -27.46 18.38 -8.34
N LYS A 289 -27.08 18.62 -9.59
CA LYS A 289 -27.57 19.76 -10.37
C LYS A 289 -28.90 19.42 -11.04
N VAL A 290 -29.89 20.29 -10.87
CA VAL A 290 -31.25 20.09 -11.39
C VAL A 290 -31.66 21.31 -12.20
N ASN A 291 -32.30 21.08 -13.35
CA ASN A 291 -32.95 22.12 -14.13
C ASN A 291 -34.47 22.03 -13.94
N VAL A 292 -35.10 23.11 -13.48
CA VAL A 292 -36.55 23.22 -13.29
C VAL A 292 -37.14 24.06 -14.41
N GLN A 293 -38.03 23.45 -15.19
CA GLN A 293 -38.79 24.10 -16.27
C GLN A 293 -40.07 24.77 -15.76
#